data_AF-A0A392UUG6-F1
#
_entry.id   AF-A0A392UUG6-F1
#
_cell.length_a   1.000
_cell.length_b   1.000
_cell.length_c   1.000
_cell.angle_alpha   90.00
_cell.angle_beta   90.00
_cell.angle_gamma   90.00
#
_symmetry.space_group_name_H-M   'P 1'
#
loop_
_entity.id
_entity.type
_entity.pdbx_description
1 polymer ?
#
loop_
_entity_poly.entity_id
_entity_poly.type
_entity_poly.pdbx_seq_one_letter_code
_entity_poly.pdbx_strand_id
1 'polypeptide(L)' 'MIEEFRDLGLVCERMTRSVKVGMLRLTNNFLEEVVEKQKTDARLMKYKALIEQGKKLDIEID' A
#
# COMPACT_ATOMS: atom_id res chain seq x y z
N MET A 1 -8.21 8.27 12.19
CA MET A 1 -7.13 7.29 12.41
C MET A 1 -6.61 6.64 11.11
N ILE A 2 -7.02 7.10 9.92
CA ILE A 2 -6.55 6.57 8.62
C ILE A 2 -5.56 7.51 7.90
N GLU A 3 -5.32 8.71 8.45
CA GLU A 3 -4.33 9.65 7.91
C GLU A 3 -2.87 9.16 8.04
N GLU A 4 -2.61 8.11 8.83
CA GLU A 4 -1.27 7.51 8.99
C GLU A 4 -0.89 6.55 7.85
N PHE A 5 -1.82 6.12 6.99
CA PHE A 5 -1.54 5.10 5.96
C PHE A 5 -1.21 5.67 4.56
N ARG A 6 -0.74 6.91 4.48
CA ARG A 6 -0.15 7.49 3.25
C ARG A 6 1.38 7.30 3.22
N ASP A 7 1.86 6.08 3.46
CA ASP A 7 3.30 5.76 3.57
C ASP A 7 4.06 5.72 2.24
N LEU A 8 3.47 6.23 1.17
CA LEU A 8 4.08 6.30 -0.15
C LEU A 8 4.09 7.74 -0.67
N GLY A 9 5.17 8.45 -0.39
CA GLY A 9 5.43 9.75 -0.98
C GLY A 9 6.02 9.59 -2.38
N LEU A 10 5.34 10.10 -3.41
CA LEU A 10 5.97 10.24 -4.72
C LEU A 10 6.90 11.47 -4.68
N VAL A 11 8.20 11.22 -4.77
CA VAL A 11 9.20 12.28 -4.81
C VAL A 11 9.61 12.51 -6.25
N CYS A 12 9.71 13.77 -6.64
CA CYS A 12 10.04 14.17 -8.00
C CYS A 12 11.15 15.22 -7.97
N GLU A 13 12.29 14.92 -8.57
CA GLU A 13 13.43 15.82 -8.71
C GLU A 13 13.55 16.25 -10.17
N ARG A 14 13.39 17.55 -10.43
CA ARG A 14 13.49 18.12 -11.79
C ARG A 14 14.92 18.56 -12.06
N MET A 15 15.49 18.03 -13.13
CA MET A 15 16.78 18.46 -13.69
C MET A 15 16.54 19.30 -14.95
N THR A 16 17.57 19.99 -15.45
CA THR A 16 17.45 20.95 -16.57
C THR A 16 16.87 20.35 -17.85
N ARG A 17 16.95 19.02 -18.03
CA ARG A 17 16.44 18.30 -19.21
C ARG A 17 15.71 16.99 -18.89
N SER A 18 15.50 16.67 -17.62
CA SER A 18 14.92 15.38 -17.21
C SER A 18 14.22 15.49 -15.87
N VAL A 19 13.49 14.43 -15.53
CA VAL A 19 12.81 14.27 -14.25
C VAL A 19 13.18 12.92 -13.67
N LYS A 20 13.59 12.90 -12.40
CA LYS A 20 13.80 11.68 -11.64
C LYS A 20 12.64 11.51 -10.68
N VAL A 21 11.94 10.39 -10.79
CA VAL A 21 10.83 10.04 -9.90
C VAL A 21 11.32 8.94 -8.96
N GLY A 22 11.06 9.12 -7.66
CA GLY A 22 11.41 8.18 -6.61
C GLY A 22 10.21 7.92 -5.70
N MET A 23 10.20 6.77 -5.07
CA MET A 23 9.15 6.36 -4.16
C MET A 23 9.73 6.32 -2.75
N LEU A 24 9.27 7.24 -1.88
CA LEU A 24 9.70 7.28 -0.50
C LEU A 24 8.82 6.32 0.30
N ARG A 25 9.44 5.24 0.77
CA ARG A 25 8.83 4.28 1.68
C ARG A 25 9.26 4.62 3.10
N LEU A 26 8.33 5.01 3.96
CA LEU A 26 8.59 5.11 5.39
C LEU A 26 8.74 3.69 5.93
N THR A 27 9.94 3.29 6.34
CA THR A 27 10.15 2.03 7.06
C THR A 27 9.71 2.24 8.51
N ASN A 28 8.43 1.98 8.78
CA ASN A 28 7.88 1.98 10.12
C ASN A 28 7.66 0.52 10.55
N ASN A 29 8.22 0.13 11.70
CA ASN A 29 8.06 -1.21 12.28
C ASN A 29 6.57 -1.57 12.50
N PHE A 30 5.72 -0.55 12.68
CA PHE A 30 4.27 -0.73 12.73
C PHE A 30 3.70 -1.32 11.43
N LEU A 31 4.22 -0.94 10.27
CA LEU A 31 3.76 -1.48 8.98
C LEU A 31 4.15 -2.95 8.82
N GLU A 32 5.33 -3.34 9.31
CA GLU A 32 5.71 -4.76 9.34
C GLU A 32 4.74 -5.56 10.22
N GLU A 33 4.38 -5.03 11.40
CA GLU A 33 3.40 -5.65 12.28
C GLU A 33 2.00 -5.75 11.64
N VAL A 34 1.56 -4.69 10.95
CA VAL A 34 0.29 -4.69 10.21
C VAL A 34 0.32 -5.75 9.10
N VAL A 35 1.40 -5.84 8.33
CA VAL A 35 1.55 -6.86 7.26
C VAL A 35 1.51 -8.27 7.85
N GLU A 36 2.20 -8.53 8.95
CA GLU A 36 2.15 -9.84 9.61
C GLU A 36 0.75 -10.19 10.11
N LYS A 37 0.05 -9.24 10.75
CA LYS A 37 -1.33 -9.45 11.20
C LYS A 37 -2.27 -9.75 10.02
N GLN A 38 -2.15 -8.99 8.93
CA GLN A 38 -2.98 -9.16 7.72
C GLN A 38 -2.82 -10.53 7.05
N LYS A 39 -1.64 -11.15 7.11
CA LYS A 39 -1.41 -12.52 6.57
C LYS A 39 -2.29 -13.58 7.24
N THR A 40 -2.65 -13.36 8.50
CA THR A 40 -3.48 -14.29 9.28
C THR A 40 -4.97 -13.95 9.27
N ASP A 41 -5.34 -12.78 8.73
CA ASP A 41 -6.73 -12.37 8.63
C ASP A 41 -7.44 -13.15 7.51
N ALA A 42 -8.39 -14.00 7.91
CA ALA A 42 -9.13 -14.87 6.99
C ALA A 42 -9.96 -14.09 5.95
N ARG A 43 -10.44 -12.90 6.30
CA ARG A 43 -11.26 -12.06 5.42
C ARG A 43 -10.38 -11.43 4.33
N LEU A 44 -9.20 -10.94 4.70
CA LEU A 44 -8.22 -10.41 3.75
C LEU A 44 -7.69 -11.50 2.82
N MET A 45 -7.42 -12.70 3.33
CA MET A 45 -7.00 -13.83 2.50
C MET A 45 -8.07 -14.23 1.47
N LYS A 46 -9.36 -14.18 1.85
CA LYS A 46 -10.47 -14.41 0.92
C LYS A 46 -10.52 -13.35 -0.18
N TYR A 47 -10.38 -12.07 0.18
CA TYR A 47 -10.36 -11.00 -0.81
C TYR A 47 -9.16 -11.09 -1.75
N LYS A 48 -7.97 -11.39 -1.21
CA LYS A 48 -6.76 -11.63 -2.00
C LYS A 48 -6.97 -12.73 -3.04
N ALA A 49 -7.53 -13.87 -2.65
CA ALA A 49 -7.82 -14.96 -3.58
C ALA A 49 -8.81 -14.56 -4.69
N LEU A 50 -9.80 -13.71 -4.39
CA LEU A 50 -10.76 -13.20 -5.38
C LEU A 50 -10.09 -12.23 -6.36
N ILE A 51 -9.19 -11.37 -5.89
CA ILE A 51 -8.39 -10.46 -6.72
C ILE A 51 -7.45 -11.24 -7.64
N GLU A 52 -6.78 -12.27 -7.12
CA GLU A 52 -5.92 -13.16 -7.91
C GLU A 52 -6.70 -13.93 -9.00
N GLN A 53 -7.99 -14.19 -8.77
CA GLN A 53 -8.92 -14.72 -9.78
C GLN A 53 -9.40 -13.66 -10.79
N GLY A 54 -8.94 -12.41 -10.68
CA GLY A 54 -9.34 -11.30 -11.55
C GLY A 54 -10.73 -10.74 -11.24
N LYS A 55 -11.34 -11.08 -10.10
CA LYS A 55 -12.64 -10.52 -9.70
C LYS A 55 -12.42 -9.15 -9.10
N LYS A 56 -13.16 -8.17 -9.63
CA LYS A 56 -13.22 -6.83 -9.05
C LYS A 56 -13.98 -6.90 -7.73
N LEU A 57 -13.40 -6.32 -6.68
CA LEU A 57 -14.03 -6.14 -5.38
C LEU A 57 -14.24 -4.65 -5.17
N ASP A 58 -15.46 -4.25 -4.83
CA ASP A 58 -15.74 -2.91 -4.34
C ASP A 58 -15.50 -2.91 -2.82
N ILE A 59 -14.29 -2.52 -2.43
CA ILE A 59 -13.89 -2.36 -1.03
C ILE A 59 -14.04 -0.89 -0.70
N GLU A 60 -15.04 -0.55 0.11
CA GLU A 60 -15.15 0.78 0.70
C GLU A 60 -14.21 0.87 1.91
N ILE A 61 -13.41 1.92 1.94
CA ILE A 61 -12.56 2.27 3.07
C ILE A 61 -13.24 3.49 3.71
N ASP A 62 -13.82 3.30 4.90
CA ASP A 62 -14.41 4.36 5.74
C ASP A 62 -13.32 5.16 6.44
#